data_AF-A0A0D2Y3L2-F1
#
_entry.id   AF-A0A0D2Y3L2-F1
#
_cell.length_a   1.000
_cell.length_b   1.000
_cell.length_c   1.000
_cell.angle_alpha   90.00
_cell.angle_beta   90.00
_cell.angle_gamma   90.00
#
_symmetry.space_group_name_H-M   'P 1'
#
loop_
_entity.id
_entity.type
_entity.pdbx_description
1 polymer ?
#
loop_
_entity_poly.entity_id
_entity_poly.type
_entity_poly.pdbx_seq_one_letter_code
_entity_poly.pdbx_strand_id
1 'polypeptide(L)'
;MSDAAELDDPATPPCSWNMERKIAYIVDCAKTLGFRDFDSVVTTYYTSPFEVVSRAHDMQRVSRIRGLGSVLRTIDVSAEAWPHHESQIYQAEIFKAAEHLYRAEFQRAIDSGALMVLEERQRLKEDEMNRPAVKLTSHKSELLSQLPNLWTFLLELSECNPPTSFNALLHYYLSYQKDVAADQRI
;
A
#
# COMPACT_ATOMS: atom_id res chain seq x y z
N MET A 1 35.49 33.42 -16.96
CA MET A 1 34.49 34.35 -16.41
C MET A 1 33.52 34.64 -17.54
N SER A 2 32.32 34.06 -17.50
CA SER A 2 31.24 34.37 -18.44
C SER A 2 29.93 34.22 -17.68
N ASP A 3 29.05 35.18 -17.92
CA ASP A 3 28.01 35.67 -17.02
C ASP A 3 27.09 34.63 -16.39
N ALA A 4 26.88 34.84 -15.09
CA ALA A 4 25.69 34.42 -14.39
C ALA A 4 24.50 35.12 -15.05
N ALA A 5 23.81 34.41 -15.94
CA ALA A 5 22.46 34.78 -16.33
C ALA A 5 21.56 34.56 -15.10
N GLU A 6 21.50 35.57 -14.23
CA GLU A 6 20.31 35.90 -13.46
C GLU A 6 19.18 36.09 -14.47
N LEU A 7 18.58 34.97 -14.87
CA LEU A 7 17.36 34.93 -15.65
C LEU A 7 16.25 35.35 -14.69
N ASP A 8 15.90 36.64 -14.78
CA ASP A 8 14.64 37.21 -14.31
C ASP A 8 13.50 36.24 -14.63
N ASP A 9 13.09 35.45 -13.63
CA ASP A 9 12.13 34.39 -13.83
C ASP A 9 10.75 35.03 -14.06
N PRO A 10 10.12 34.83 -15.23
CA PRO A 10 8.88 35.49 -15.57
C PRO A 10 7.79 35.15 -14.54
N ALA A 11 7.01 36.16 -14.14
CA ALA A 11 5.88 36.02 -13.20
C ALA A 11 4.86 34.94 -13.61
N THR A 12 4.87 34.53 -14.89
CA THR A 12 4.10 33.40 -15.41
C THR A 12 5.05 32.42 -16.11
N PRO A 13 5.20 31.17 -15.64
CA PRO A 13 6.06 30.16 -16.26
C PRO A 13 5.64 29.86 -17.71
N PRO A 14 6.51 30.03 -18.72
CA PRO A 14 6.25 29.64 -20.10
C PRO A 14 6.09 28.11 -20.26
N CYS A 15 5.10 27.69 -21.06
CA CYS A 15 4.90 26.27 -21.39
C CYS A 15 6.09 25.64 -22.15
N SER A 16 6.95 26.46 -22.75
CA SER A 16 8.14 26.06 -23.53
C SER A 16 9.30 25.53 -22.68
N TRP A 17 9.24 25.65 -21.35
CA TRP A 17 10.28 25.10 -20.48
C TRP A 17 10.38 23.57 -20.61
N ASN A 18 11.62 23.07 -20.49
CA ASN A 18 11.87 21.64 -20.39
C ASN A 18 11.39 21.09 -19.02
N MET A 19 11.40 19.77 -18.87
CA MET A 19 10.86 19.14 -17.66
C MET A 19 11.70 19.44 -16.42
N GLU A 20 13.03 19.49 -16.53
CA GLU A 20 13.89 19.80 -15.37
C GLU A 20 13.57 21.18 -14.80
N ARG A 21 13.45 22.21 -15.66
CA ARG A 21 13.12 23.57 -15.22
C ARG A 21 11.71 23.66 -14.67
N LYS A 22 10.74 22.96 -15.26
CA LYS A 22 9.36 22.89 -14.74
C LYS A 22 9.32 22.28 -13.33
N ILE A 23 10.04 21.19 -13.11
CA ILE A 23 10.11 20.53 -11.80
C ILE A 23 10.82 21.41 -10.78
N ALA A 24 11.97 22.00 -11.13
CA ALA A 24 12.68 22.93 -10.25
C ALA A 24 11.80 24.10 -9.81
N TYR A 25 11.06 24.70 -10.75
CA TYR A 25 10.13 25.78 -10.43
C TYR A 25 9.02 25.36 -9.46
N ILE A 26 8.44 24.17 -9.63
CA ILE A 26 7.44 23.64 -8.68
C ILE A 26 8.03 23.49 -7.28
N VAL A 27 9.26 23.00 -7.17
CA VAL A 27 9.98 22.86 -5.89
C VAL A 27 10.22 24.23 -5.25
N ASP A 28 10.60 25.25 -6.03
CA ASP A 28 10.85 26.59 -5.51
C ASP A 28 9.57 27.31 -5.08
N CYS A 29 8.47 27.12 -5.82
CA CYS A 29 7.14 27.55 -5.38
C CYS A 29 6.75 26.88 -4.05
N ALA A 30 6.97 25.58 -3.92
CA ALA A 30 6.67 24.85 -2.68
C ALA A 30 7.45 25.42 -1.48
N LYS A 31 8.76 25.68 -1.66
CA LYS A 31 9.58 26.31 -0.63
C LYS A 31 9.09 27.71 -0.26
N THR A 32 8.71 28.51 -1.26
CA THR A 32 8.17 29.86 -1.04
C THR A 32 6.87 29.84 -0.23
N LEU A 33 6.07 28.78 -0.37
CA LEU A 33 4.85 28.55 0.40
C LEU A 33 5.09 27.91 1.78
N GLY A 34 6.34 27.67 2.17
CA GLY A 34 6.72 27.16 3.49
C GLY A 34 6.83 25.64 3.58
N PHE A 35 6.77 24.90 2.46
CA PHE A 35 7.09 23.47 2.46
C PHE A 35 8.60 23.25 2.47
N ARG A 36 9.06 22.18 3.12
CA ARG A 36 10.49 21.83 3.18
C ARG A 36 11.04 21.41 1.82
N ASP A 37 10.29 20.56 1.13
CA ASP A 37 10.65 19.91 -0.12
C ASP A 37 9.38 19.48 -0.86
N PHE A 38 9.57 18.91 -2.06
CA PHE A 38 8.46 18.39 -2.87
C PHE A 38 7.70 17.26 -2.17
N ASP A 39 8.42 16.37 -1.49
CA ASP A 39 7.81 15.22 -0.80
C ASP A 39 6.88 15.66 0.34
N SER A 40 7.20 16.78 1.00
CA SER A 40 6.34 17.42 2.00
C SER A 40 5.03 17.94 1.38
N VAL A 41 5.09 18.47 0.15
CA VAL A 41 3.88 18.88 -0.58
C VAL A 41 3.03 17.67 -0.91
N VAL A 42 3.63 16.63 -1.50
CA VAL A 42 2.92 15.40 -1.90
C VAL A 42 2.29 14.75 -0.68
N THR A 43 3.05 14.62 0.42
CA THR A 43 2.57 14.06 1.68
C THR A 43 1.41 14.88 2.22
N THR A 44 1.57 16.20 2.38
CA THR A 44 0.51 17.09 2.86
C THR A 44 -0.75 16.98 1.98
N TYR A 45 -0.57 16.98 0.66
CA TYR A 45 -1.66 16.86 -0.30
C TYR A 45 -2.41 15.54 -0.17
N TYR A 46 -1.76 14.43 0.14
CA TYR A 46 -2.41 13.12 0.27
C TYR A 46 -2.82 12.74 1.69
N THR A 47 -2.40 13.45 2.74
CA THR A 47 -2.71 13.09 4.14
C THR A 47 -3.48 14.15 4.92
N SER A 48 -3.41 15.43 4.53
CA SER A 48 -4.05 16.50 5.30
C SER A 48 -5.58 16.49 5.15
N PRO A 49 -6.32 16.77 6.23
CA PRO A 49 -7.75 17.01 6.15
C PRO A 49 -8.01 18.43 5.64
N PHE A 50 -8.35 18.55 4.35
CA PHE A 50 -8.82 19.82 3.79
C PHE A 50 -10.31 20.00 4.07
N GLU A 51 -10.75 21.26 4.20
CA GLU A 51 -12.16 21.60 4.36
C GLU A 51 -12.97 21.06 3.17
N VAL A 52 -14.11 20.42 3.44
CA VAL A 52 -14.92 19.74 2.41
C VAL A 52 -15.37 20.67 1.29
N VAL A 53 -15.56 21.96 1.59
CA VAL A 53 -15.97 22.99 0.62
C VAL A 53 -14.81 23.55 -0.20
N SER A 54 -13.57 23.19 0.16
CA SER A 54 -12.38 23.70 -0.51
C SER A 54 -12.12 22.97 -1.82
N ARG A 55 -11.64 23.71 -2.83
CA ARG A 55 -11.16 23.12 -4.08
C ARG A 55 -10.06 22.07 -3.85
N ALA A 56 -9.21 22.27 -2.84
CA ALA A 56 -8.15 21.34 -2.49
C ALA A 56 -8.70 19.97 -2.06
N HIS A 57 -9.79 19.95 -1.29
CA HIS A 57 -10.48 18.71 -0.91
C HIS A 57 -11.00 17.95 -2.13
N ASP A 58 -11.67 18.63 -3.06
CA ASP A 58 -12.20 17.99 -4.27
C ASP A 58 -11.09 17.42 -5.16
N MET A 59 -10.02 18.18 -5.37
CA MET A 59 -8.85 17.73 -6.12
C MET A 59 -8.18 16.53 -5.44
N GLN A 60 -7.98 16.59 -4.12
CA GLN A 60 -7.40 15.50 -3.33
C GLN A 60 -8.25 14.23 -3.46
N ARG A 61 -9.58 14.34 -3.30
CA ARG A 61 -10.50 13.21 -3.40
C ARG A 61 -10.45 12.55 -4.76
N VAL A 62 -10.53 13.34 -5.85
CA VAL A 62 -10.43 12.82 -7.22
C VAL A 62 -9.08 12.14 -7.44
N SER A 63 -7.99 12.77 -6.97
CA SER A 63 -6.65 12.21 -7.08
C SER A 63 -6.52 10.89 -6.35
N ARG A 64 -6.97 10.78 -5.09
CA ARG A 64 -6.93 9.51 -4.32
C ARG A 64 -7.73 8.38 -5.00
N ILE A 65 -8.90 8.68 -5.56
CA ILE A 65 -9.78 7.67 -6.15
C ILE A 65 -9.33 7.24 -7.55
N ARG A 66 -8.87 8.18 -8.39
CA ARG A 66 -8.65 7.94 -9.83
C ARG A 66 -7.20 8.10 -10.28
N GLY A 67 -6.41 8.90 -9.59
CA GLY A 67 -5.05 9.27 -10.01
C GLY A 67 -3.96 8.48 -9.30
N LEU A 68 -4.04 8.37 -7.98
CA LEU A 68 -2.96 7.85 -7.14
C LEU A 68 -2.58 6.42 -7.52
N GLY A 69 -3.54 5.55 -7.79
CA GLY A 69 -3.25 4.18 -8.24
C GLY A 69 -2.45 4.12 -9.55
N SER A 70 -2.70 5.06 -10.48
CA SER A 70 -1.91 5.16 -11.71
C SER A 70 -0.51 5.68 -11.43
N VAL A 71 -0.37 6.69 -10.57
CA VAL A 71 0.93 7.26 -10.19
C VAL A 71 1.81 6.19 -9.54
N LEU A 72 1.27 5.47 -8.55
CA LEU A 72 2.01 4.39 -7.87
C LEU A 72 2.46 3.30 -8.84
N ARG A 73 1.59 2.89 -9.78
CA ARG A 73 1.96 1.92 -10.82
C ARG A 73 3.06 2.43 -11.76
N THR A 74 3.01 3.71 -12.14
CA THR A 74 4.07 4.30 -12.98
C THR A 74 5.39 4.40 -12.25
N ILE A 75 5.36 4.73 -10.94
CA ILE A 75 6.56 4.72 -10.09
C ILE A 75 7.13 3.30 -10.02
N ASP A 76 6.28 2.29 -9.81
CA ASP A 76 6.68 0.88 -9.74
C ASP A 76 7.45 0.43 -10.99
N VAL A 77 6.88 0.68 -12.18
CA VAL A 77 7.53 0.37 -13.46
C VAL A 77 8.82 1.16 -13.64
N SER A 78 8.86 2.43 -13.22
CA SER A 78 10.08 3.22 -13.32
C SER A 78 11.17 2.74 -12.35
N ALA A 79 10.80 2.23 -11.19
CA ALA A 79 11.72 1.78 -10.15
C ALA A 79 12.56 0.59 -10.59
N GLU A 80 12.09 -0.20 -11.57
CA GLU A 80 12.86 -1.27 -12.20
C GLU A 80 14.16 -0.76 -12.87
N ALA A 81 14.17 0.50 -13.31
CA ALA A 81 15.31 1.12 -13.97
C ALA A 81 16.17 1.98 -13.02
N TRP A 82 15.76 2.15 -11.75
CA TRP A 82 16.52 2.95 -10.78
C TRP A 82 17.79 2.24 -10.29
N PRO A 83 18.78 2.99 -9.78
CA PRO A 83 19.88 2.42 -9.02
C PRO A 83 19.38 1.50 -7.90
N HIS A 84 20.08 0.38 -7.69
CA HIS A 84 19.63 -0.68 -6.77
C HIS A 84 19.28 -0.19 -5.36
N HIS A 85 20.06 0.75 -4.82
CA HIS A 85 19.81 1.28 -3.48
C HIS A 85 18.53 2.13 -3.39
N GLU A 86 18.11 2.78 -4.47
CA GLU A 86 16.87 3.57 -4.53
C GLU A 86 15.66 2.66 -4.68
N SER A 87 15.74 1.69 -5.59
CA SER A 87 14.65 0.72 -5.80
C SER A 87 14.45 -0.20 -4.58
N GLN A 88 15.52 -0.55 -3.87
CA GLN A 88 15.42 -1.34 -2.63
C GLN A 88 14.61 -0.60 -1.54
N ILE A 89 14.81 0.70 -1.37
CA ILE A 89 14.05 1.50 -0.38
C ILE A 89 12.57 1.52 -0.76
N TYR A 90 12.26 1.78 -2.04
CA TYR A 90 10.89 1.76 -2.54
C TYR A 90 10.22 0.40 -2.31
N GLN A 91 10.87 -0.70 -2.72
CA GLN A 91 10.35 -2.06 -2.55
C GLN A 91 10.11 -2.41 -1.07
N ALA A 92 11.01 -2.01 -0.17
CA ALA A 92 10.85 -2.24 1.26
C ALA A 92 9.61 -1.51 1.82
N GLU A 93 9.34 -0.28 1.38
CA GLU A 93 8.16 0.47 1.83
C GLU A 93 6.86 -0.09 1.23
N ILE A 94 6.86 -0.51 -0.04
CA ILE A 94 5.70 -1.21 -0.63
C ILE A 94 5.41 -2.51 0.13
N PHE A 95 6.44 -3.27 0.48
CA PHE A 95 6.28 -4.51 1.25
C PHE A 95 5.69 -4.25 2.65
N LYS A 96 6.19 -3.24 3.37
CA LYS A 96 5.63 -2.84 4.68
C LYS A 96 4.17 -2.40 4.58
N ALA A 97 3.82 -1.65 3.54
CA ALA A 97 2.45 -1.23 3.29
C ALA A 97 1.54 -2.43 3.04
N ALA A 98 1.98 -3.39 2.22
CA ALA A 98 1.25 -4.64 1.98
C ALA A 98 1.07 -5.45 3.26
N GLU A 99 2.13 -5.62 4.07
CA GLU A 99 2.07 -6.32 5.36
C GLU A 99 1.04 -5.67 6.29
N HIS A 100 1.04 -4.34 6.40
CA HIS A 100 0.07 -3.61 7.21
C HIS A 100 -1.37 -3.87 6.77
N LEU A 101 -1.64 -3.86 5.45
CA LEU A 101 -2.97 -4.14 4.90
C LEU A 101 -3.40 -5.59 5.18
N TYR A 102 -2.52 -6.56 4.94
CA TYR A 102 -2.81 -7.98 5.19
C TYR A 102 -3.04 -8.26 6.67
N ARG A 103 -2.25 -7.67 7.57
CA ARG A 103 -2.45 -7.79 9.01
C ARG A 103 -3.79 -7.21 9.45
N ALA A 104 -4.18 -6.05 8.91
CA ALA A 104 -5.47 -5.44 9.22
C ALA A 104 -6.65 -6.28 8.72
N GLU A 105 -6.55 -6.85 7.51
CA GLU A 105 -7.54 -7.82 7.00
C GLU A 105 -7.62 -9.06 7.89
N PHE A 106 -6.49 -9.65 8.22
CA PHE A 106 -6.42 -10.84 9.06
C PHE A 106 -7.04 -10.59 10.45
N GLN A 107 -6.74 -9.45 11.07
CA GLN A 107 -7.31 -9.09 12.36
C GLN A 107 -8.84 -8.93 12.28
N ARG A 108 -9.38 -8.29 11.22
CA ARG A 108 -10.83 -8.20 11.01
C ARG A 108 -11.49 -9.57 10.84
N ALA A 109 -10.84 -10.51 10.18
CA ALA A 109 -11.34 -11.88 10.03
C ALA A 109 -11.33 -12.66 11.36
N ILE A 110 -10.35 -12.39 12.24
CA ILE A 110 -10.34 -12.92 13.61
C ILE A 110 -11.47 -12.32 14.43
N ASP A 111 -11.57 -10.98 14.46
CA ASP A 111 -12.53 -10.26 15.29
C ASP A 111 -13.99 -10.57 14.92
N SER A 112 -14.25 -10.88 13.64
CA SER A 112 -15.56 -11.32 13.16
C SER A 112 -15.87 -12.80 13.45
N GLY A 113 -14.90 -13.57 13.97
CA GLY A 113 -15.03 -15.02 14.18
C GLY A 113 -15.03 -15.84 12.90
N ALA A 114 -14.81 -15.22 11.73
CA ALA A 114 -14.82 -15.89 10.44
C ALA A 114 -13.77 -17.00 10.33
N LEU A 115 -12.62 -16.83 10.99
CA LEU A 115 -11.56 -17.85 11.06
C LEU A 115 -11.90 -19.02 12.00
N MET A 116 -12.57 -18.77 13.13
CA MET A 116 -12.98 -19.83 14.08
C MET A 116 -14.01 -20.79 13.46
N VAL A 117 -14.91 -20.27 12.61
CA VAL A 117 -15.87 -21.09 11.84
C VAL A 117 -15.15 -22.08 10.89
N LEU A 118 -13.96 -21.73 10.40
CA LEU A 118 -13.14 -22.64 9.58
C LEU A 118 -12.42 -23.69 10.42
N GLU A 119 -11.82 -23.29 11.55
CA GLU A 119 -11.09 -24.20 12.45
C GLU A 119 -12.01 -25.25 13.07
N GLU A 120 -13.19 -24.86 13.56
CA GLU A 120 -14.17 -25.78 14.13
C GLU A 120 -14.72 -26.75 13.07
N ARG A 121 -14.82 -26.30 11.81
CA ARG A 121 -15.17 -27.16 10.67
C ARG A 121 -14.04 -28.09 10.23
N GLN A 122 -12.77 -27.71 10.35
CA GLN A 122 -11.66 -28.60 10.05
C GLN A 122 -11.61 -29.76 11.04
N ARG A 123 -11.95 -29.52 12.32
CA ARG A 123 -12.17 -30.57 13.33
C ARG A 123 -13.40 -31.42 13.03
N LEU A 124 -14.51 -30.83 12.58
CA LEU A 124 -15.74 -31.58 12.27
C LEU A 124 -15.70 -32.33 10.92
N LYS A 125 -14.80 -31.98 10.00
CA LYS A 125 -14.59 -32.69 8.72
C LYS A 125 -13.97 -34.08 8.89
N GLU A 126 -13.42 -34.41 10.05
CA GLU A 126 -12.99 -35.77 10.37
C GLU A 126 -14.19 -36.69 10.71
N ASP A 127 -15.38 -36.15 11.04
CA ASP A 127 -16.49 -36.93 11.58
C ASP A 127 -17.81 -36.95 10.76
N GLU A 128 -18.11 -35.99 9.87
CA GLU A 128 -19.41 -36.00 9.15
C GLU A 128 -19.33 -35.64 7.65
N MET A 129 -19.25 -36.68 6.82
CA MET A 129 -19.34 -36.63 5.34
C MET A 129 -20.77 -36.42 4.79
N ASN A 130 -21.73 -35.85 5.53
CA ASN A 130 -23.14 -35.85 5.07
C ASN A 130 -24.04 -34.67 5.48
N ARG A 131 -23.68 -33.40 5.15
CA ARG A 131 -24.58 -32.24 5.36
C ARG A 131 -24.57 -31.24 4.18
N PRO A 132 -25.72 -30.64 3.77
CA PRO A 132 -25.86 -30.02 2.45
C PRO A 132 -25.15 -28.67 2.26
N ALA A 133 -24.69 -28.47 1.03
CA ALA A 133 -23.80 -27.41 0.54
C ALA A 133 -24.31 -25.95 0.66
N VAL A 134 -25.56 -25.70 1.08
CA VAL A 134 -26.15 -24.33 1.05
C VAL A 134 -25.59 -23.42 2.16
N LYS A 135 -25.20 -23.96 3.31
CA LYS A 135 -24.47 -23.18 4.35
C LYS A 135 -23.01 -22.91 3.97
N LEU A 136 -22.45 -23.63 3.00
CA LEU A 136 -21.04 -23.55 2.61
C LEU A 136 -20.71 -22.28 1.82
N THR A 137 -21.64 -21.80 1.01
CA THR A 137 -21.44 -20.64 0.14
C THR A 137 -21.47 -19.32 0.91
N SER A 138 -22.39 -19.17 1.88
CA SER A 138 -22.56 -17.94 2.67
C SER A 138 -21.35 -17.58 3.54
N HIS A 139 -20.75 -18.57 4.22
CA HIS A 139 -19.62 -18.32 5.13
C HIS A 139 -18.30 -18.15 4.36
N LYS A 140 -18.17 -18.83 3.20
CA LYS A 140 -17.06 -18.59 2.28
C LYS A 140 -17.12 -17.18 1.72
N SER A 141 -18.30 -16.70 1.31
CA SER A 141 -18.44 -15.31 0.84
C SER A 141 -18.16 -14.27 1.92
N GLU A 142 -18.49 -14.57 3.18
CA GLU A 142 -18.22 -13.68 4.31
C GLU A 142 -16.73 -13.64 4.68
N LEU A 143 -16.05 -14.78 4.69
CA LEU A 143 -14.59 -14.80 4.87
C LEU A 143 -13.86 -14.07 3.72
N LEU A 144 -14.27 -14.31 2.48
CA LEU A 144 -13.68 -13.67 1.30
C LEU A 144 -13.91 -12.16 1.28
N SER A 145 -15.02 -11.67 1.86
CA SER A 145 -15.27 -10.23 1.97
C SER A 145 -14.40 -9.57 3.04
N GLN A 146 -13.96 -10.31 4.07
CA GLN A 146 -13.06 -9.81 5.11
C GLN A 146 -11.58 -9.84 4.69
N LEU A 147 -11.21 -10.73 3.76
CA LEU A 147 -9.82 -10.96 3.32
C LEU A 147 -9.58 -10.76 1.81
N PRO A 148 -10.08 -9.70 1.16
CA PRO A 148 -10.04 -9.59 -0.29
C PRO A 148 -8.60 -9.51 -0.85
N ASN A 149 -7.69 -8.78 -0.20
CA ASN A 149 -6.34 -8.60 -0.70
C ASN A 149 -5.43 -9.75 -0.25
N LEU A 150 -5.54 -10.20 1.00
CA LEU A 150 -4.78 -11.34 1.51
C LEU A 150 -5.14 -12.63 0.76
N TRP A 151 -6.42 -12.86 0.47
CA TRP A 151 -6.84 -14.04 -0.29
C TRP A 151 -6.30 -14.03 -1.72
N THR A 152 -6.36 -12.88 -2.41
CA THR A 152 -5.80 -12.71 -3.76
C THR A 152 -4.31 -13.02 -3.76
N PHE A 153 -3.57 -12.47 -2.80
CA PHE A 153 -2.14 -12.75 -2.63
C PHE A 153 -1.84 -14.23 -2.38
N LEU A 154 -2.60 -14.89 -1.50
CA LEU A 154 -2.43 -16.32 -1.23
C LEU A 154 -2.74 -17.18 -2.46
N LEU A 155 -3.74 -16.80 -3.27
CA LEU A 155 -4.04 -17.48 -4.52
C LEU A 155 -2.90 -17.33 -5.52
N GLU A 156 -2.41 -16.10 -5.75
CA GLU A 156 -1.28 -15.83 -6.64
C GLU A 156 -0.04 -16.64 -6.21
N LEU A 157 0.28 -16.64 -4.91
CA LEU A 157 1.37 -17.47 -4.37
C LEU A 157 1.14 -18.97 -4.53
N SER A 158 -0.12 -19.43 -4.43
CA SER A 158 -0.47 -20.84 -4.61
C SER A 158 -0.34 -21.29 -6.06
N GLU A 159 -0.65 -20.40 -7.01
CA GLU A 159 -0.49 -20.62 -8.44
C GLU A 159 0.98 -20.60 -8.86
N CYS A 160 1.83 -19.85 -8.14
CA CYS A 160 3.29 -19.90 -8.28
C CYS A 160 3.94 -21.22 -7.80
N ASN A 161 3.13 -22.20 -7.36
CA ASN A 161 3.58 -23.48 -6.80
C ASN A 161 4.47 -23.24 -5.56
N PRO A 162 3.88 -22.87 -4.40
CA PRO A 162 4.65 -22.50 -3.24
C PRO A 162 5.45 -23.74 -2.85
N PRO A 163 6.80 -23.69 -2.91
CA PRO A 163 7.58 -24.80 -2.43
C PRO A 163 7.23 -24.97 -0.95
N THR A 164 7.59 -26.10 -0.37
CA THR A 164 7.55 -26.36 1.08
C THR A 164 8.09 -25.18 1.94
N SER A 165 8.84 -24.26 1.31
CA SER A 165 9.23 -22.94 1.81
C SER A 165 8.09 -21.98 2.20
N PHE A 166 6.89 -21.99 1.59
CA PHE A 166 5.81 -21.07 2.02
C PHE A 166 5.28 -21.44 3.41
N ASN A 167 5.08 -22.73 3.67
CA ASN A 167 4.75 -23.20 5.01
C ASN A 167 5.90 -22.90 5.99
N ALA A 168 7.16 -23.07 5.58
CA ALA A 168 8.31 -22.72 6.42
C ALA A 168 8.39 -21.22 6.73
N LEU A 169 8.12 -20.35 5.76
CA LEU A 169 8.10 -18.89 5.92
C LEU A 169 6.92 -18.43 6.78
N LEU A 170 5.74 -19.04 6.60
CA LEU A 170 4.58 -18.77 7.44
C LEU A 170 4.84 -19.20 8.89
N HIS A 171 5.43 -20.39 9.10
CA HIS A 171 5.85 -20.85 10.43
C HIS A 171 6.90 -19.91 11.06
N TYR A 172 7.89 -19.47 10.29
CA TYR A 172 8.91 -18.52 10.75
C TYR A 172 8.34 -17.15 11.11
N TYR A 173 7.44 -16.62 10.30
CA TYR A 173 6.79 -15.33 10.56
C TYR A 173 5.87 -15.41 11.80
N LEU A 174 5.12 -16.51 11.96
CA LEU A 174 4.29 -16.73 13.13
C LEU A 174 5.12 -16.97 14.40
N SER A 175 6.30 -17.58 14.32
CA SER A 175 7.22 -17.67 15.47
C SER A 175 7.82 -16.30 15.81
N TYR A 176 8.28 -15.54 14.80
CA TYR A 176 8.83 -14.20 15.00
C TYR A 176 7.82 -13.25 15.66
N GLN A 177 6.55 -13.28 15.27
CA GLN A 177 5.53 -12.46 15.94
C GLN A 177 5.27 -12.84 17.39
N LYS A 178 5.35 -14.14 17.73
CA LYS A 178 5.21 -14.60 19.11
C LYS A 178 6.37 -14.10 19.97
N ASP A 179 7.58 -14.10 19.42
CA ASP A 179 8.77 -13.63 20.12
C ASP A 179 8.72 -12.10 20.33
N VAL A 180 8.33 -11.33 19.31
CA VAL A 180 8.14 -9.87 19.43
C VAL A 180 7.03 -9.52 20.45
N ALA A 181 5.95 -10.29 20.50
CA ALA A 181 4.88 -10.09 21.48
C ALA A 181 5.27 -10.51 22.91
N ALA A 182 6.27 -11.40 23.07
CA ALA A 182 6.82 -11.81 24.35
C ALA A 182 7.81 -10.76 24.90
N ASP A 183 8.64 -10.17 24.04
CA ASP A 183 9.62 -9.13 24.43
C ASP A 183 8.96 -7.79 24.82
N GLN A 184 7.74 -7.51 24.36
CA GLN A 184 6.98 -6.31 24.76
C GLN A 184 6.24 -6.44 26.11
N ARG A 185 6.36 -7.58 26.82
CA ARG A 185 5.71 -7.83 28.12
C ARG A 185 6.67 -7.77 29.33
N ILE A 186 7.88 -7.24 29.17
CA ILE A 186 8.88 -7.03 30.24
C ILE A 186 8.97 -5.53 30.59
#